data_AF-A0A4Q3C456-F1
#
_entry.id   AF-A0A4Q3C456-F1
#
_cell.length_a   1.000
_cell.length_b   1.000
_cell.length_c   1.000
_cell.angle_alpha   90.00
_cell.angle_beta   90.00
_cell.angle_gamma   90.00
#
_symmetry.space_group_name_H-M   'P 1'
#
loop_
_entity.id
_entity.type
_entity.pdbx_description
1 polymer ?
#
loop_
_entity_poly.entity_id
_entity_poly.type
_entity_poly.pdbx_seq_one_letter_code
_entity_poly.pdbx_strand_id
1 'polypeptide(L)' 'MTPLSIAFLPLTDSAPLIVARERGFAEAEGIALTLVRDTSWA' A
#
# COMPACT_ATOMS: atom_id res chain seq x y z
N MET A 1 14.03 -5.00 7.16
CA MET A 1 12.89 -4.55 6.34
C MET A 1 12.65 -3.07 6.59
N THR A 2 12.40 -2.30 5.55
CA THR A 2 12.15 -0.85 5.61
C THR A 2 10.65 -0.60 5.84
N PRO A 3 10.24 0.00 6.96
CA PRO A 3 8.83 0.30 7.21
C PRO A 3 8.35 1.48 6.34
N LEU A 4 7.20 1.32 5.69
CA LEU A 4 6.58 2.35 4.87
C LEU A 4 5.06 2.33 5.05
N SER A 5 4.47 3.48 5.38
CA SER A 5 3.02 3.65 5.47
C SER A 5 2.51 4.57 4.37
N ILE A 6 1.48 4.13 3.64
CA ILE A 6 0.88 4.88 2.53
C ILE A 6 -0.63 4.96 2.75
N ALA A 7 -1.17 6.19 2.70
CA ALA A 7 -2.60 6.42 2.67
C ALA A 7 -3.14 6.24 1.23
N PHE A 8 -4.34 5.65 1.09
CA PHE A 8 -4.99 5.49 -0.20
C PHE A 8 -6.50 5.71 -0.11
N LEU A 9 -7.09 6.25 -1.18
CA LEU A 9 -8.54 6.20 -1.38
C LEU A 9 -8.94 4.87 -2.02
N PRO A 10 -10.12 4.31 -1.68
CA PRO A 10 -10.57 3.02 -2.18
C PRO A 10 -11.13 3.10 -3.60
N LEU A 11 -10.32 3.60 -4.52
CA LEU A 11 -10.56 3.69 -5.96
C LEU A 11 -9.65 2.69 -6.70
N THR A 12 -9.93 2.44 -7.98
CA THR A 12 -9.24 1.41 -8.77
C THR A 12 -7.74 1.69 -8.99
N ASP A 13 -7.35 2.95 -9.01
CA ASP A 13 -5.95 3.39 -9.13
C ASP A 13 -5.06 2.96 -7.95
N SER A 14 -5.65 2.66 -6.79
CA SER A 14 -4.92 2.08 -5.64
C SER A 14 -4.53 0.60 -5.81
N ALA A 15 -5.02 -0.06 -6.87
CA ALA A 15 -4.77 -1.49 -7.10
C ALA A 15 -3.29 -1.91 -7.06
N PRO A 16 -2.32 -1.17 -7.62
CA PRO A 16 -0.91 -1.53 -7.52
C PRO A 16 -0.40 -1.58 -6.07
N LEU A 17 -0.85 -0.67 -5.19
CA LEU A 17 -0.49 -0.65 -3.78
C LEU A 17 -1.06 -1.88 -3.05
N ILE A 18 -2.34 -2.17 -3.28
CA ILE A 18 -3.03 -3.34 -2.72
C ILE A 18 -2.31 -4.61 -3.16
N VAL A 19 -2.04 -4.77 -4.45
CA VAL A 19 -1.34 -5.93 -5.02
C VAL A 19 0.07 -6.05 -4.46
N ALA A 20 0.81 -4.93 -4.34
CA ALA A 20 2.16 -4.94 -3.79
C ALA A 20 2.22 -5.48 -2.37
N ARG A 21 1.22 -5.15 -1.54
CA ARG A 21 1.07 -5.70 -0.19
C ARG A 21 0.60 -7.15 -0.19
N GLU A 22 -0.55 -7.42 -0.80
CA GLU A 22 -1.27 -8.70 -0.67
C GLU A 22 -0.63 -9.86 -1.45
N ARG A 23 0.24 -9.56 -2.43
CA ARG A 23 1.01 -10.56 -3.18
C ARG A 23 2.47 -10.67 -2.72
N GLY A 24 2.88 -9.94 -1.68
CA GLY A 24 4.23 -9.98 -1.14
C GLY A 24 5.29 -9.32 -2.03
N PHE A 25 4.91 -8.55 -3.06
CA PHE A 25 5.91 -7.85 -3.88
C PHE A 25 6.69 -6.79 -3.09
N ALA A 26 6.03 -6.09 -2.15
CA ALA A 26 6.73 -5.16 -1.27
C ALA A 26 7.71 -5.89 -0.34
N GLU A 27 7.30 -7.05 0.18
CA GLU A 27 8.16 -7.87 1.04
C GLU A 27 9.38 -8.41 0.28
N ALA A 28 9.22 -8.82 -0.98
CA ALA A 28 10.31 -9.27 -1.84
C ALA A 28 11.40 -8.19 -2.03
N GLU A 29 11.01 -6.92 -2.00
CA GLU A 29 11.91 -5.75 -2.04
C GLU A 29 12.40 -5.31 -0.64
N GLY A 30 12.09 -6.08 0.41
CA GLY A 30 12.46 -5.77 1.79
C GLY A 30 11.65 -4.63 2.42
N ILE A 31 10.48 -4.28 1.86
CA ILE A 31 9.60 -3.22 2.34
C ILE A 31 8.47 -3.81 3.20
N ALA A 32 8.33 -3.30 4.43
CA ALA A 32 7.19 -3.60 5.30
C ALA A 32 6.06 -2.59 5.03
N LEU A 33 5.25 -2.85 4.00
CA LEU A 33 4.23 -1.93 3.50
C LEU A 33 2.92 -1.97 4.30
N THR A 34 2.58 -0.84 4.93
CA THR A 34 1.29 -0.61 5.60
C THR A 34 0.39 0.30 4.77
N LEU A 35 -0.81 -0.17 4.42
CA LEU A 35 -1.81 0.62 3.71
C LEU A 35 -2.86 1.15 4.68
N VAL A 36 -3.09 2.46 4.65
CA VAL A 36 -4.10 3.15 5.46
C VAL A 36 -5.21 3.63 4.54
N ARG A 37 -6.42 3.15 4.74
CA ARG A 37 -7.59 3.59 3.95
C ARG A 37 -8.01 4.98 4.42
N ASP A 38 -8.20 5.89 3.47
CA ASP A 38 -8.77 7.22 3.70
C ASP A 38 -10.11 7.40 2.96
N THR A 39 -10.83 8.46 3.28
CA THR A 39 -12.14 8.84 2.71
C THR A 39 -12.09 10.14 1.92
N SER A 40 -11.04 10.95 2.08
CA SER A 40 -10.85 12.20 1.34
C SER A 40 -9.39 12.47 1.01
N TRP A 41 -9.16 13.39 0.08
CA TRP A 41 -7.84 13.98 -0.19
C TRP A 41 -7.52 15.21 0.68
N ALA A 42 -8.44 15.59 1.56
CA ALA A 42 -8.34 16.74 2.44
C ALA A 42 -7.53 16.41 3.71
#